data_AF-A0AAV9NCP6-F1
#
_entry.id   AF-A0AAV9NCP6-F1
#
_cell.length_a   1.000
_cell.length_b   1.000
_cell.length_c   1.000
_cell.angle_alpha   90.00
_cell.angle_beta   90.00
_cell.angle_gamma   90.00
#
_symmetry.space_group_name_H-M   'P 1'
#
loop_
_entity.id
_entity.type
_entity.pdbx_description
1 polymer ?
#
loop_
_entity_poly.entity_id
_entity_poly.type
_entity_poly.pdbx_seq_one_letter_code
_entity_poly.pdbx_strand_id
1 'polypeptide(L)'
;MHFPISPSLTLLTLPLLIPQATAWGSLGHRTVAYLASMHFTAQSNILTNVLLNGQDISEAALFPDKVRHMPAFAYSAHWHFIDARDSPPAQCGINMTRDCLAADGGCVVSAIANHTARVADVKLERFFRGQSLRFMMHFFGDVHQPLHTEAEGRGGNDIPVVLDGVHTNLHSVWDTAIPKKHAGGAVGGGVEGEMEAAWAWATRLYGVRDGMQEKECVSDAPACALEWASEVNSYVCSYVMADGYKDQDLNGTYYDGAVPIIDDLVGKAGRRLAAWINAISGQEGLALQTQ
;
A
#
# COMPACT_ATOMS: atom_id res chain seq x y z
N MET A 1 14.92 -52.94 -43.74
CA MET A 1 15.02 -52.27 -42.43
C MET A 1 14.33 -50.93 -42.55
N HIS A 2 13.15 -50.76 -41.96
CA HIS A 2 12.40 -49.49 -41.91
C HIS A 2 12.07 -49.23 -40.43
N PHE A 3 12.56 -48.12 -39.90
CA PHE A 3 12.20 -47.64 -38.57
C PHE A 3 11.08 -46.60 -38.69
N PRO A 4 10.06 -46.60 -37.82
CA PRO A 4 9.04 -45.57 -37.82
C PRO A 4 9.55 -44.32 -37.10
N ILE A 5 9.24 -43.16 -37.65
CA ILE A 5 9.52 -41.85 -37.04
C ILE A 5 8.28 -41.46 -36.24
N SER A 6 8.42 -41.37 -34.91
CA SER A 6 7.36 -40.83 -34.04
C SER A 6 7.39 -39.29 -34.06
N PRO A 7 6.24 -38.60 -34.14
CA PRO A 7 6.20 -37.15 -34.05
C PRO A 7 6.33 -36.72 -32.58
N SER A 8 7.40 -36.01 -32.25
CA SER A 8 7.54 -35.34 -30.95
C SER A 8 6.59 -34.14 -30.89
N LEU A 9 5.51 -34.27 -30.10
CA LEU A 9 4.68 -33.13 -29.70
C LEU A 9 5.56 -32.17 -28.86
N THR A 10 5.90 -31.02 -29.43
CA THR A 10 6.54 -29.93 -28.69
C THR A 10 5.43 -29.13 -28.03
N LEU A 11 5.25 -29.31 -26.72
CA LEU A 11 4.27 -28.56 -25.93
C LEU A 11 4.77 -27.12 -25.78
N LEU A 12 4.16 -26.18 -26.50
CA LEU A 12 4.45 -24.75 -26.37
C LEU A 12 3.81 -24.25 -25.06
N THR A 13 4.60 -24.17 -23.99
CA THR A 13 4.16 -23.57 -22.72
C THR A 13 4.09 -22.06 -22.89
N LEU A 14 2.87 -21.53 -23.02
CA LEU A 14 2.60 -20.09 -22.95
C LEU A 14 2.86 -19.63 -21.50
N PRO A 15 3.74 -18.65 -21.24
CA PRO A 15 3.97 -18.18 -19.88
C PRO A 15 2.69 -17.48 -19.41
N LEU A 16 2.04 -18.03 -18.38
CA LEU A 16 1.05 -17.28 -17.62
C LEU A 16 1.77 -16.11 -16.96
N LEU A 17 1.50 -14.90 -17.43
CA LEU A 17 1.79 -13.67 -16.69
C LEU A 17 0.92 -13.68 -15.44
N ILE A 18 1.49 -14.16 -14.34
CA ILE A 18 0.88 -14.03 -13.01
C ILE A 18 0.89 -12.52 -12.69
N PRO A 19 -0.26 -11.87 -12.49
CA PRO A 19 -0.30 -10.49 -12.00
C PRO A 19 0.47 -10.45 -10.69
N GLN A 20 1.56 -9.68 -10.64
CA GLN A 20 2.30 -9.48 -9.42
C GLN A 20 1.49 -8.52 -8.55
N ALA A 21 1.09 -8.98 -7.37
CA ALA A 21 0.48 -8.14 -6.35
C ALA A 21 1.45 -7.02 -5.92
N THR A 22 1.08 -5.81 -6.28
CA THR A 22 1.48 -4.57 -5.62
C THR A 22 0.68 -4.44 -4.33
N ALA A 23 1.11 -3.58 -3.39
CA ALA A 23 0.16 -3.01 -2.44
C ALA A 23 -0.71 -1.98 -3.14
N TRP A 24 -1.71 -1.40 -2.44
CA TRP A 24 -2.84 -0.69 -3.03
C TRP A 24 -2.57 -0.28 -4.48
N GLY A 25 -2.97 -1.10 -5.45
CA GLY A 25 -2.55 -0.95 -6.82
C GLY A 25 -2.70 0.49 -7.28
N SER A 26 -1.77 0.96 -8.11
CA SER A 26 -1.45 2.37 -8.42
C SER A 26 -2.50 3.46 -8.06
N LEU A 27 -3.76 3.32 -8.47
CA LEU A 27 -4.89 4.15 -8.04
C LEU A 27 -4.93 4.42 -6.52
N GLY A 28 -4.82 3.40 -5.66
CA GLY A 28 -4.92 3.55 -4.22
C GLY A 28 -3.74 4.32 -3.63
N HIS A 29 -2.49 3.99 -4.02
CA HIS A 29 -1.32 4.78 -3.63
C HIS A 29 -1.37 6.24 -4.07
N ARG A 30 -1.84 6.50 -5.30
CA ARG A 30 -2.06 7.87 -5.78
C ARG A 30 -3.09 8.59 -4.92
N THR A 31 -4.18 7.91 -4.56
CA THR A 31 -5.26 8.46 -3.73
C THR A 31 -4.74 8.83 -2.35
N VAL A 32 -3.99 7.93 -1.69
CA VAL A 32 -3.34 8.19 -0.39
C VAL A 32 -2.43 9.41 -0.47
N ALA A 33 -1.59 9.49 -1.49
CA ALA A 33 -0.65 10.60 -1.69
C ALA A 33 -1.35 11.94 -1.93
N TYR A 34 -2.38 11.97 -2.80
CA TYR A 34 -3.17 13.17 -3.03
C TYR A 34 -3.94 13.60 -1.79
N LEU A 35 -4.60 12.68 -1.10
CA LEU A 35 -5.32 12.98 0.13
C LEU A 35 -4.37 13.56 1.18
N ALA A 36 -3.18 12.96 1.35
CA ALA A 36 -2.19 13.50 2.27
C ALA A 36 -1.80 14.94 1.91
N SER A 37 -1.60 15.24 0.63
CA SER A 37 -1.23 16.58 0.17
C SER A 37 -2.29 17.65 0.47
N MET A 38 -3.57 17.28 0.49
CA MET A 38 -4.68 18.19 0.86
C MET A 38 -4.65 18.58 2.34
N HIS A 39 -3.95 17.81 3.18
CA HIS A 39 -3.77 18.08 4.61
C HIS A 39 -2.39 18.69 4.95
N PHE A 40 -1.54 18.97 3.96
CA PHE A 40 -0.22 19.53 4.21
C PHE A 40 -0.27 20.98 4.69
N THR A 41 0.60 21.29 5.66
CA THR A 41 1.00 22.66 5.98
C THR A 41 1.80 23.30 4.84
N ALA A 42 2.01 24.62 4.89
CA ALA A 42 2.88 25.31 3.93
C ALA A 42 4.31 24.74 3.95
N GLN A 43 4.83 24.41 5.14
CA GLN A 43 6.16 23.83 5.33
C GLN A 43 6.24 22.42 4.73
N SER A 44 5.19 21.61 4.90
CA SER A 44 5.12 20.28 4.28
C SER A 44 5.08 20.34 2.76
N ASN A 45 4.34 21.30 2.19
CA ASN A 45 4.34 21.52 0.74
C ASN A 45 5.75 21.90 0.23
N ILE A 46 6.47 22.76 0.94
CA ILE A 46 7.84 23.12 0.58
C ILE A 46 8.79 21.91 0.70
N LEU A 47 8.77 21.23 1.85
CA LEU A 47 9.63 20.08 2.12
C LEU A 47 9.44 18.99 1.06
N THR A 48 8.20 18.59 0.81
CA THR A 48 7.88 17.54 -0.17
C THR A 48 8.29 17.95 -1.57
N ASN A 49 7.97 19.17 -2.03
CA ASN A 49 8.38 19.66 -3.35
C ASN A 49 9.91 19.67 -3.52
N VAL A 50 10.65 20.08 -2.48
CA VAL A 50 12.11 20.06 -2.48
C VAL A 50 12.63 18.62 -2.52
N LEU A 51 12.19 17.73 -1.63
CA LEU A 51 12.70 16.35 -1.57
C LEU A 51 12.31 15.53 -2.81
N LEU A 52 11.16 15.81 -3.43
CA LEU A 52 10.71 15.16 -4.65
C LEU A 52 11.23 15.82 -5.93
N ASN A 53 11.87 16.99 -5.82
CA ASN A 53 12.37 17.77 -6.96
C ASN A 53 11.28 18.11 -7.99
N GLY A 54 10.11 18.53 -7.49
CA GLY A 54 8.95 18.87 -8.33
C GLY A 54 8.23 17.68 -8.95
N GLN A 55 8.61 16.44 -8.62
CA GLN A 55 7.85 15.26 -9.04
C GLN A 55 6.45 15.29 -8.41
N ASP A 56 5.43 14.96 -9.20
CA ASP A 56 4.07 14.76 -8.72
C ASP A 56 4.03 13.73 -7.58
N ILE A 57 3.32 14.05 -6.50
CA ILE A 57 3.30 13.23 -5.28
C ILE A 57 2.65 11.87 -5.53
N SER A 58 1.66 11.80 -6.41
CA SER A 58 0.99 10.54 -6.75
C SER A 58 1.92 9.61 -7.53
N GLU A 59 2.77 10.15 -8.41
CA GLU A 59 3.81 9.39 -9.11
C GLU A 59 4.95 8.96 -8.19
N ALA A 60 5.34 9.83 -7.26
CA ALA A 60 6.37 9.55 -6.27
C ALA A 60 5.96 8.38 -5.36
N ALA A 61 4.67 8.25 -5.04
CA ALA A 61 4.13 7.16 -4.24
C ALA A 61 4.21 5.79 -4.93
N LEU A 62 4.37 5.73 -6.26
CA LEU A 62 4.52 4.46 -6.99
C LEU A 62 5.96 3.97 -7.10
N PHE A 63 6.92 4.73 -6.59
CA PHE A 63 8.35 4.42 -6.76
C PHE A 63 8.74 3.04 -6.19
N PRO A 64 8.35 2.64 -4.96
CA PRO A 64 8.80 1.38 -4.37
C PRO A 64 8.39 0.15 -5.18
N ASP A 65 7.12 0.07 -5.62
CA ASP A 65 6.67 -1.01 -6.50
C ASP A 65 7.39 -1.03 -7.85
N LYS A 66 7.69 0.14 -8.42
CA LYS A 66 8.46 0.23 -9.68
C LYS A 66 9.87 -0.32 -9.50
N VAL A 67 10.52 -0.11 -8.34
CA VAL A 67 11.93 -0.46 -8.15
C VAL A 67 12.17 -1.81 -7.48
N ARG A 68 11.23 -2.36 -6.70
CA ARG A 68 11.45 -3.61 -5.93
C ARG A 68 11.83 -4.84 -6.78
N HIS A 69 11.60 -4.78 -8.08
CA HIS A 69 11.98 -5.81 -9.05
C HIS A 69 13.35 -5.59 -9.71
N MET A 70 13.96 -4.42 -9.49
CA MET A 70 15.29 -4.08 -9.99
C MET A 70 16.36 -4.67 -9.06
N PRO A 71 17.46 -5.25 -9.59
CA PRO A 71 18.50 -5.83 -8.75
C PRO A 71 19.04 -4.89 -7.66
N ALA A 72 19.12 -3.58 -7.94
CA ALA A 72 19.60 -2.56 -7.00
C ALA A 72 18.63 -2.27 -5.84
N PHE A 73 17.38 -2.76 -5.90
CA PHE A 73 16.32 -2.50 -4.92
C PHE A 73 15.58 -3.77 -4.50
N ALA A 74 15.99 -4.96 -4.96
CA ALA A 74 15.34 -6.23 -4.65
C ALA A 74 15.22 -6.49 -3.14
N TYR A 75 16.14 -5.94 -2.34
CA TYR A 75 16.10 -6.00 -0.87
C TYR A 75 14.86 -5.34 -0.26
N SER A 76 14.17 -4.45 -1.00
CA SER A 76 13.01 -3.71 -0.51
C SER A 76 11.69 -4.46 -0.68
N ALA A 77 11.67 -5.62 -1.36
CA ALA A 77 10.43 -6.34 -1.63
C ALA A 77 9.65 -6.71 -0.36
N HIS A 78 10.34 -7.14 0.70
CA HIS A 78 9.73 -7.50 1.99
C HIS A 78 9.27 -6.28 2.80
N TRP A 79 9.66 -5.06 2.43
CA TRP A 79 9.25 -3.84 3.12
C TRP A 79 7.81 -3.44 2.82
N HIS A 80 7.17 -4.09 1.85
CA HIS A 80 5.79 -3.83 1.49
C HIS A 80 4.78 -4.47 2.43
N PHE A 81 5.16 -5.46 3.24
CA PHE A 81 4.20 -6.21 4.05
C PHE A 81 4.78 -6.62 5.41
N ILE A 82 3.91 -7.14 6.26
CA ILE A 82 4.24 -7.91 7.45
C ILE A 82 3.39 -9.18 7.43
N ASP A 83 4.04 -10.34 7.32
CA ASP A 83 3.36 -11.62 7.20
C ASP A 83 2.92 -12.10 8.59
N ALA A 84 1.76 -11.64 9.06
CA ALA A 84 1.20 -12.10 10.33
C ALA A 84 0.94 -13.60 10.28
N ARG A 85 1.66 -14.38 11.11
CA ARG A 85 1.48 -15.84 11.20
C ARG A 85 0.42 -16.20 12.25
N ASP A 86 -0.80 -15.72 12.03
CA ASP A 86 -1.97 -15.96 12.86
C ASP A 86 -2.88 -17.06 12.25
N SER A 87 -4.21 -17.02 12.43
CA SER A 87 -5.12 -18.09 11.99
C SER A 87 -6.52 -17.53 11.65
N PRO A 88 -6.64 -16.75 10.56
CA PRO A 88 -7.91 -16.17 10.16
C PRO A 88 -8.93 -17.25 9.72
N PRO A 89 -10.24 -17.03 9.95
CA PRO A 89 -10.83 -15.88 10.65
C PRO A 89 -10.90 -16.04 12.18
N ALA A 90 -10.39 -17.13 12.75
CA ALA A 90 -10.56 -17.44 14.17
C ALA A 90 -9.70 -16.54 15.08
N GLN A 91 -8.50 -16.19 14.64
CA GLN A 91 -7.58 -15.36 15.39
C GLN A 91 -6.73 -14.52 14.44
N CYS A 92 -6.76 -13.20 14.62
CA CYS A 92 -5.88 -12.26 13.94
C CYS A 92 -5.00 -11.54 14.96
N GLY A 93 -3.75 -11.31 14.61
CA GLY A 93 -2.86 -10.48 15.40
C GLY A 93 -1.40 -10.55 14.96
N ILE A 94 -0.74 -9.39 15.02
CA ILE A 94 0.66 -9.21 14.67
C ILE A 94 1.56 -9.39 15.90
N ASN A 95 2.69 -10.05 15.70
CA ASN A 95 3.79 -10.15 16.65
C ASN A 95 5.12 -9.82 15.95
N MET A 96 5.72 -8.68 16.32
CA MET A 96 6.94 -8.19 15.66
C MET A 96 8.11 -9.19 15.68
N THR A 97 8.28 -9.95 16.76
CA THR A 97 9.38 -10.94 16.85
C THR A 97 9.13 -12.17 15.98
N ARG A 98 7.86 -12.50 15.72
CA ARG A 98 7.44 -13.63 14.88
C ARG A 98 7.38 -13.24 13.39
N ASP A 99 6.88 -12.04 13.10
CA ASP A 99 6.41 -11.65 11.76
C ASP A 99 7.33 -10.66 11.05
N CYS A 100 8.21 -9.95 11.78
CA CYS A 100 9.12 -8.95 11.23
C CYS A 100 10.58 -9.36 11.44
N LEU A 101 11.02 -10.41 10.74
CA LEU A 101 12.35 -10.97 10.92
C LEU A 101 13.42 -10.14 10.20
N ALA A 102 14.48 -9.77 10.91
CA ALA A 102 15.63 -9.07 10.32
C ALA A 102 16.35 -9.92 9.25
N ALA A 103 16.28 -11.25 9.36
CA ALA A 103 16.82 -12.18 8.38
C ALA A 103 16.13 -12.06 7.00
N ASP A 104 14.87 -11.61 6.99
CA ASP A 104 14.08 -11.40 5.77
C ASP A 104 14.22 -9.96 5.23
N GLY A 105 15.11 -9.15 5.83
CA GLY A 105 15.32 -7.75 5.47
C GLY A 105 14.39 -6.78 6.22
N GLY A 106 13.61 -7.28 7.18
CA GLY A 106 12.58 -6.52 7.89
C GLY A 106 11.21 -6.60 7.21
N CYS A 107 10.29 -5.76 7.68
CA CYS A 107 8.90 -5.68 7.23
C CYS A 107 8.45 -4.22 7.08
N VAL A 108 7.22 -3.99 6.64
CA VAL A 108 6.62 -2.65 6.47
C VAL A 108 6.70 -1.77 7.72
N VAL A 109 6.49 -2.33 8.92
CA VAL A 109 6.60 -1.59 10.19
C VAL A 109 8.02 -1.06 10.41
N SER A 110 9.02 -1.92 10.20
CA SER A 110 10.44 -1.52 10.34
C SER A 110 10.88 -0.55 9.23
N ALA A 111 10.32 -0.69 8.03
CA ALA A 111 10.61 0.18 6.89
C ALA A 111 10.03 1.58 7.10
N ILE A 112 8.79 1.70 7.62
CA ILE A 112 8.20 2.97 8.03
C ILE A 112 9.09 3.66 9.07
N ALA A 113 9.52 2.94 10.11
CA ALA A 113 10.41 3.52 11.13
C ALA A 113 11.72 4.05 10.54
N ASN A 114 12.39 3.24 9.70
CA ASN A 114 13.65 3.62 9.05
C ASN A 114 13.48 4.82 8.11
N HIS A 115 12.51 4.77 7.19
CA HIS A 115 12.34 5.83 6.21
C HIS A 115 11.82 7.13 6.83
N THR A 116 11.01 7.06 7.89
CA THR A 116 10.63 8.24 8.68
C THR A 116 11.86 8.93 9.26
N ALA A 117 12.76 8.18 9.91
CA ALA A 117 14.00 8.73 10.48
C ALA A 117 14.91 9.34 9.39
N ARG A 118 15.02 8.68 8.23
CA ARG A 118 15.83 9.16 7.10
C ARG A 118 15.26 10.41 6.44
N VAL A 119 13.94 10.55 6.36
CA VAL A 119 13.31 11.78 5.84
C VAL A 119 13.57 12.94 6.80
N ALA A 120 13.50 12.71 8.11
CA ALA A 120 13.74 13.72 9.15
C ALA A 120 15.21 14.11 9.34
N ASP A 121 16.17 13.29 8.88
CA ASP A 121 17.60 13.58 9.03
C ASP A 121 18.07 14.66 8.05
N VAL A 122 18.14 15.91 8.52
CA VAL A 122 18.63 17.05 7.73
C VAL A 122 20.11 16.97 7.33
N LYS A 123 20.89 16.06 7.93
CA LYS A 123 22.29 15.81 7.56
C LYS A 123 22.41 14.81 6.42
N LEU A 124 21.38 14.01 6.16
CA LEU A 124 21.34 13.09 5.03
C LEU A 124 21.22 13.88 3.73
N GLU A 125 21.97 13.46 2.69
CA GLU A 125 21.89 14.15 1.41
C GLU A 125 20.46 14.17 0.86
N ARG A 126 20.08 15.31 0.27
CA ARG A 126 18.73 15.55 -0.27
C ARG A 126 18.24 14.40 -1.16
N PHE A 127 19.12 13.81 -1.96
CA PHE A 127 18.79 12.67 -2.81
C PHE A 127 18.28 11.46 -2.00
N PHE A 128 19.00 11.06 -0.94
CA PHE A 128 18.62 9.93 -0.10
C PHE A 128 17.41 10.23 0.80
N ARG A 129 17.24 11.48 1.23
CA ARG A 129 16.01 11.94 1.90
C ARG A 129 14.81 11.84 0.97
N GLY A 130 14.95 12.30 -0.27
CA GLY A 130 13.92 12.20 -1.31
C GLY A 130 13.57 10.77 -1.69
N GLN A 131 14.55 9.87 -1.79
CA GLN A 131 14.31 8.44 -1.97
C GLN A 131 13.53 7.86 -0.79
N SER A 132 13.91 8.24 0.45
CA SER A 132 13.22 7.77 1.65
C SER A 132 11.80 8.31 1.75
N LEU A 133 11.53 9.54 1.29
CA LEU A 133 10.18 10.09 1.23
C LEU A 133 9.27 9.27 0.30
N ARG A 134 9.78 8.84 -0.86
CA ARG A 134 9.06 7.97 -1.78
C ARG A 134 8.70 6.62 -1.15
N PHE A 135 9.64 6.00 -0.44
CA PHE A 135 9.38 4.79 0.32
C PHE A 135 8.34 5.01 1.43
N MET A 136 8.52 6.07 2.24
CA MET A 136 7.61 6.39 3.33
C MET A 136 6.17 6.60 2.82
N MET A 137 5.98 7.38 1.76
CA MET A 137 4.64 7.62 1.18
C MET A 137 3.95 6.33 0.73
N HIS A 138 4.69 5.41 0.12
CA HIS A 138 4.17 4.13 -0.34
C HIS A 138 3.77 3.24 0.83
N PHE A 139 4.69 3.02 1.79
CA PHE A 139 4.48 2.10 2.90
C PHE A 139 3.37 2.54 3.86
N PHE A 140 3.08 3.85 3.94
CA PHE A 140 1.87 4.33 4.60
C PHE A 140 0.60 3.87 3.90
N GLY A 141 0.60 3.69 2.58
CA GLY A 141 -0.47 2.99 1.88
C GLY A 141 -0.48 1.51 2.24
N ASP A 142 0.64 0.80 2.05
CA ASP A 142 0.72 -0.66 2.20
C ASP A 142 0.26 -1.14 3.57
N VAL A 143 0.70 -0.48 4.65
CA VAL A 143 0.35 -0.87 6.02
C VAL A 143 -1.15 -0.76 6.31
N HIS A 144 -1.90 -0.05 5.44
CA HIS A 144 -3.36 0.08 5.51
C HIS A 144 -4.11 -0.85 4.54
N GLN A 145 -3.43 -1.76 3.85
CA GLN A 145 -4.07 -2.80 3.05
C GLN A 145 -4.12 -4.09 3.89
N PRO A 146 -5.30 -4.63 4.26
CA PRO A 146 -5.42 -5.79 5.16
C PRO A 146 -4.54 -6.99 4.80
N LEU A 147 -4.46 -7.33 3.52
CA LEU A 147 -3.69 -8.47 3.03
C LEU A 147 -2.18 -8.22 2.94
N HIS A 148 -1.72 -6.98 3.20
CA HIS A 148 -0.31 -6.68 3.47
C HIS A 148 0.09 -6.94 4.91
N THR A 149 -0.87 -7.35 5.74
CA THR A 149 -0.67 -7.65 7.16
C THR A 149 -0.99 -9.10 7.50
N GLU A 150 -0.93 -10.01 6.51
CA GLU A 150 -1.40 -11.39 6.60
C GLU A 150 -0.49 -12.35 5.82
N ALA A 151 -0.14 -13.50 6.42
CA ALA A 151 0.70 -14.52 5.77
C ALA A 151 -0.11 -15.53 4.94
N GLU A 152 -1.36 -15.81 5.31
CA GLU A 152 -2.21 -16.84 4.71
C GLU A 152 -2.32 -16.66 3.19
N GLY A 153 -1.97 -17.70 2.44
CA GLY A 153 -1.93 -17.66 0.98
C GLY A 153 -1.01 -16.59 0.40
N ARG A 154 0.11 -16.25 1.07
CA ARG A 154 1.01 -15.13 0.71
C ARG A 154 0.24 -13.81 0.66
N GLY A 155 -0.47 -13.50 1.74
CA GLY A 155 -1.39 -12.36 1.80
C GLY A 155 -2.53 -12.49 0.79
N GLY A 156 -3.11 -13.67 0.62
CA GLY A 156 -4.22 -13.91 -0.32
C GLY A 156 -3.85 -13.95 -1.81
N ASN A 157 -2.57 -13.90 -2.18
CA ASN A 157 -2.10 -14.08 -3.56
C ASN A 157 -2.39 -15.48 -4.11
N ASP A 158 -2.35 -16.49 -3.25
CA ASP A 158 -2.59 -17.89 -3.58
C ASP A 158 -4.07 -18.30 -3.40
N ILE A 159 -4.94 -17.35 -3.09
CA ILE A 159 -6.37 -17.58 -2.90
C ILE A 159 -7.10 -17.16 -4.18
N PRO A 160 -7.44 -18.09 -5.09
CA PRO A 160 -8.13 -17.77 -6.33
C PRO A 160 -9.58 -17.34 -6.05
N VAL A 161 -10.02 -16.27 -6.71
CA VAL A 161 -11.38 -15.73 -6.59
C VAL A 161 -11.85 -15.19 -7.94
N VAL A 162 -13.12 -14.79 -8.01
CA VAL A 162 -13.71 -14.14 -9.19
C VAL A 162 -14.26 -12.79 -8.76
N LEU A 163 -14.11 -11.75 -9.57
CA LEU A 163 -14.84 -10.49 -9.41
C LEU A 163 -15.40 -10.06 -10.77
N ASP A 164 -16.71 -9.83 -10.84
CA ASP A 164 -17.42 -9.46 -12.07
C ASP A 164 -17.13 -10.45 -13.22
N GLY A 165 -17.11 -11.75 -12.91
CA GLY A 165 -16.80 -12.82 -13.85
C GLY A 165 -15.33 -12.95 -14.25
N VAL A 166 -14.42 -12.12 -13.72
CA VAL A 166 -12.98 -12.16 -14.02
C VAL A 166 -12.23 -12.95 -12.95
N HIS A 167 -11.55 -14.03 -13.36
CA HIS A 167 -10.67 -14.81 -12.48
C HIS A 167 -9.43 -14.00 -12.08
N THR A 168 -9.14 -13.99 -10.79
CA THR A 168 -8.01 -13.30 -10.18
C THR A 168 -7.67 -13.94 -8.82
N ASN A 169 -6.94 -13.26 -7.94
CA ASN A 169 -6.70 -13.66 -6.56
C ASN A 169 -7.24 -12.63 -5.55
N LEU A 170 -7.47 -13.07 -4.31
CA LEU A 170 -8.05 -12.25 -3.25
C LEU A 170 -7.24 -10.99 -2.99
N HIS A 171 -5.91 -11.09 -3.02
CA HIS A 171 -5.03 -9.94 -2.89
C HIS A 171 -5.34 -8.87 -3.93
N SER A 172 -5.33 -9.25 -5.22
CA SER A 172 -5.57 -8.35 -6.34
C SER A 172 -6.97 -7.73 -6.33
N VAL A 173 -7.96 -8.43 -5.75
CA VAL A 173 -9.31 -7.89 -5.55
C VAL A 173 -9.30 -6.71 -4.60
N TRP A 174 -8.70 -6.86 -3.43
CA TRP A 174 -8.60 -5.79 -2.43
C TRP A 174 -7.69 -4.66 -2.91
N ASP A 175 -6.59 -5.05 -3.53
CA ASP A 175 -5.54 -4.13 -3.89
C ASP A 175 -5.91 -3.23 -5.07
N THR A 176 -6.55 -3.81 -6.09
CA THR A 176 -6.75 -3.16 -7.38
C THR A 176 -8.21 -3.19 -7.82
N ALA A 177 -8.86 -4.35 -7.81
CA ALA A 177 -10.11 -4.53 -8.54
C ALA A 177 -11.30 -3.80 -7.89
N ILE A 178 -11.46 -3.92 -6.56
CA ILE A 178 -12.49 -3.19 -5.81
C ILE A 178 -12.20 -1.67 -5.84
N PRO A 179 -10.97 -1.19 -5.54
CA PRO A 179 -10.64 0.24 -5.65
C PRO A 179 -10.93 0.82 -7.03
N LYS A 180 -10.50 0.14 -8.12
CA LYS A 180 -10.74 0.63 -9.49
C LYS A 180 -12.22 0.68 -9.83
N LYS A 181 -12.99 -0.34 -9.44
CA LYS A 181 -14.44 -0.35 -9.63
C LYS A 181 -15.13 0.77 -8.82
N HIS A 182 -14.75 0.92 -7.55
CA HIS A 182 -15.29 1.96 -6.65
C HIS A 182 -15.00 3.38 -7.14
N ALA A 183 -13.79 3.64 -7.63
CA ALA A 183 -13.40 4.96 -8.14
C ALA A 183 -14.03 5.31 -9.51
N GLY A 184 -14.96 4.50 -10.01
CA GLY A 184 -15.69 4.74 -11.27
C GLY A 184 -15.04 4.13 -12.51
N GLY A 185 -14.07 3.23 -12.32
CA GLY A 185 -13.36 2.54 -13.39
C GLY A 185 -12.50 3.51 -14.21
N ALA A 186 -11.18 3.43 -14.08
CA ALA A 186 -10.23 4.05 -15.01
C ALA A 186 -10.27 3.38 -16.41
N VAL A 187 -11.46 3.02 -16.89
CA VAL A 187 -11.71 2.32 -18.14
C VAL A 187 -11.58 3.33 -19.28
N GLY A 188 -10.35 3.56 -19.73
CA GLY A 188 -10.06 4.21 -21.01
C GLY A 188 -9.10 5.39 -20.99
N GLY A 189 -8.68 5.90 -19.82
CA GLY A 189 -7.86 7.13 -19.71
C GLY A 189 -6.35 6.91 -19.51
N GLY A 190 -5.86 5.67 -19.44
CA GLY A 190 -4.45 5.39 -19.16
C GLY A 190 -3.99 5.99 -17.82
N VAL A 191 -2.76 6.48 -17.77
CA VAL A 191 -2.17 7.09 -16.55
C VAL A 191 -2.94 8.35 -16.12
N GLU A 192 -3.32 9.20 -17.06
CA GLU A 192 -4.03 10.46 -16.78
C GLU A 192 -5.41 10.19 -16.15
N GLY A 193 -6.19 9.27 -16.73
CA GLY A 193 -7.49 8.90 -16.16
C GLY A 193 -7.38 8.25 -14.77
N GLU A 194 -6.31 7.49 -14.50
CA GLU A 194 -6.07 6.96 -13.16
C GLU A 194 -5.70 8.06 -12.15
N MET A 195 -4.91 9.06 -12.57
CA MET A 195 -4.59 10.22 -11.73
C MET A 195 -5.84 11.06 -11.43
N GLU A 196 -6.71 11.27 -12.42
CA GLU A 196 -7.99 11.96 -12.23
C GLU A 196 -8.92 11.20 -11.27
N ALA A 197 -9.04 9.88 -11.43
CA ALA A 197 -9.83 9.03 -10.55
C ALA A 197 -9.29 9.05 -9.11
N ALA A 198 -7.97 8.97 -8.94
CA ALA A 198 -7.31 9.06 -7.64
C ALA A 198 -7.55 10.42 -6.97
N TRP A 199 -7.42 11.51 -7.73
CA TRP A 199 -7.67 12.86 -7.24
C TRP A 199 -9.13 13.06 -6.83
N ALA A 200 -10.08 12.58 -7.64
CA ALA A 200 -11.50 12.65 -7.35
C ALA A 200 -11.84 11.86 -6.08
N TRP A 201 -11.26 10.66 -5.93
CA TRP A 201 -11.46 9.84 -4.73
C TRP A 201 -10.88 10.52 -3.48
N ALA A 202 -9.64 11.02 -3.55
CA ALA A 202 -9.01 11.76 -2.47
C ALA A 202 -9.86 12.97 -2.05
N THR A 203 -10.39 13.73 -3.02
CA THR A 203 -11.25 14.89 -2.77
C THR A 203 -12.54 14.50 -2.05
N ARG A 204 -13.16 13.36 -2.42
CA ARG A 204 -14.34 12.84 -1.70
C ARG A 204 -14.01 12.52 -0.25
N LEU A 205 -12.92 11.78 -0.02
CA LEU A 205 -12.48 11.39 1.33
C LEU A 205 -12.12 12.61 2.19
N TYR A 206 -11.48 13.63 1.61
CA TYR A 206 -11.17 14.89 2.29
C TYR A 206 -12.42 15.65 2.75
N GLY A 207 -13.51 15.57 1.98
CA GLY A 207 -14.79 16.20 2.31
C GLY A 207 -15.55 15.54 3.46
N VAL A 208 -15.21 14.30 3.82
CA VAL A 208 -15.84 13.57 4.93
C VAL A 208 -15.27 14.09 6.26
N ARG A 209 -16.12 14.77 7.05
CA ARG A 209 -15.72 15.41 8.31
C ARG A 209 -15.52 14.45 9.49
N ASP A 210 -15.84 13.18 9.32
CA ASP A 210 -16.05 12.23 10.42
C ASP A 210 -14.76 11.80 11.15
N GLY A 211 -13.57 12.11 10.60
CA GLY A 211 -12.27 11.71 11.16
C GLY A 211 -11.33 12.84 11.58
N MET A 212 -11.73 14.12 11.47
CA MET A 212 -10.84 15.26 11.81
C MET A 212 -10.62 15.47 13.31
N GLN A 213 -11.24 14.69 14.19
CA GLN A 213 -11.15 14.88 15.64
C GLN A 213 -10.15 13.94 16.34
N GLU A 214 -9.73 12.84 15.70
CA GLU A 214 -8.74 11.94 16.30
C GLU A 214 -7.32 12.39 15.98
N LYS A 215 -6.52 12.54 17.02
CA LYS A 215 -5.10 12.89 16.88
C LYS A 215 -4.35 11.66 16.38
N GLU A 216 -3.89 11.71 15.13
CA GLU A 216 -3.07 10.63 14.55
C GLU A 216 -1.76 10.42 15.35
N CYS A 217 -1.34 9.16 15.47
CA CYS A 217 -0.11 8.79 16.15
C CYS A 217 1.11 9.30 15.37
N VAL A 218 1.90 10.19 15.98
CA VAL A 218 3.13 10.79 15.41
C VAL A 218 4.32 10.79 16.38
N SER A 219 4.19 10.10 17.51
CA SER A 219 5.17 10.15 18.60
C SER A 219 6.34 9.18 18.43
N ASP A 220 6.07 7.97 17.92
CA ASP A 220 7.05 6.91 17.77
C ASP A 220 6.70 6.08 16.54
N ALA A 221 7.52 6.20 15.49
CA ALA A 221 7.24 5.60 14.19
C ALA A 221 7.00 4.08 14.26
N PRO A 222 7.83 3.26 14.96
CA PRO A 222 7.58 1.82 15.03
C PRO A 222 6.32 1.47 15.83
N ALA A 223 6.05 2.14 16.96
CA ALA A 223 4.81 1.89 17.72
C ALA A 223 3.56 2.29 16.92
N CYS A 224 3.56 3.48 16.28
CA CYS A 224 2.44 3.92 15.46
C CYS A 224 2.21 2.97 14.27
N ALA A 225 3.27 2.56 13.56
CA ALA A 225 3.15 1.65 12.43
C ALA A 225 2.65 0.27 12.84
N LEU A 226 3.06 -0.25 14.01
CA LEU A 226 2.53 -1.49 14.57
C LEU A 226 1.05 -1.36 14.96
N GLU A 227 0.65 -0.23 15.54
CA GLU A 227 -0.75 0.06 15.86
C GLU A 227 -1.62 0.03 14.60
N TRP A 228 -1.21 0.72 13.55
CA TRP A 228 -1.95 0.73 12.27
C TRP A 228 -1.99 -0.65 11.62
N ALA A 229 -0.86 -1.36 11.59
CA ALA A 229 -0.82 -2.71 11.03
C ALA A 229 -1.76 -3.65 11.81
N SER A 230 -1.82 -3.52 13.14
CA SER A 230 -2.68 -4.35 13.98
C SER A 230 -4.17 -4.02 13.81
N GLU A 231 -4.50 -2.73 13.69
CA GLU A 231 -5.85 -2.27 13.34
C GLU A 231 -6.29 -2.85 12.00
N VAL A 232 -5.42 -2.77 10.99
CA VAL A 232 -5.69 -3.22 9.62
C VAL A 232 -5.79 -4.74 9.52
N ASN A 233 -4.91 -5.48 10.21
CA ASN A 233 -4.98 -6.94 10.33
C ASN A 233 -6.30 -7.42 10.96
N SER A 234 -6.93 -6.64 11.84
CA SER A 234 -8.24 -7.01 12.41
C SER A 234 -9.37 -7.11 11.36
N TYR A 235 -9.25 -6.39 10.23
CA TYR A 235 -10.17 -6.53 9.10
C TYR A 235 -10.00 -7.85 8.36
N VAL A 236 -8.86 -8.52 8.50
CA VAL A 236 -8.65 -9.86 7.91
C VAL A 236 -9.65 -10.85 8.49
N CYS A 237 -9.76 -10.92 9.82
CA CYS A 237 -10.68 -11.82 10.49
C CYS A 237 -12.13 -11.33 10.47
N SER A 238 -12.36 -10.03 10.61
CA SER A 238 -13.72 -9.49 10.71
C SER A 238 -14.42 -9.36 9.35
N TYR A 239 -13.67 -9.34 8.24
CA TYR A 239 -14.26 -9.18 6.92
C TYR A 239 -13.55 -9.97 5.80
N VAL A 240 -12.27 -9.67 5.52
CA VAL A 240 -11.57 -10.11 4.30
C VAL A 240 -11.64 -11.63 4.11
N MET A 241 -11.35 -12.37 5.19
CA MET A 241 -11.33 -13.82 5.25
C MET A 241 -12.38 -14.39 6.22
N ALA A 242 -13.39 -13.59 6.60
CA ALA A 242 -14.45 -14.00 7.52
C ALA A 242 -15.35 -15.06 6.91
N ASP A 243 -16.02 -14.71 5.81
CA ASP A 243 -16.92 -15.58 5.05
C ASP A 243 -17.07 -15.04 3.62
N GLY A 244 -17.59 -15.86 2.71
CA GLY A 244 -18.02 -15.39 1.40
C GLY A 244 -16.91 -14.91 0.45
N TYR A 245 -15.65 -15.26 0.71
CA TYR A 245 -14.54 -14.97 -0.23
C TYR A 245 -14.13 -16.17 -1.07
N LYS A 246 -14.48 -17.40 -0.66
CA LYS A 246 -14.11 -18.64 -1.35
C LYS A 246 -15.14 -19.04 -2.39
N ASP A 247 -14.65 -19.54 -3.53
CA ASP A 247 -15.43 -20.27 -4.55
C ASP A 247 -16.66 -19.53 -5.11
N GLN A 248 -16.69 -18.19 -5.04
CA GLN A 248 -17.78 -17.38 -5.58
C GLN A 248 -17.29 -16.07 -6.22
N ASP A 249 -18.15 -15.45 -7.02
CA ASP A 249 -17.95 -14.10 -7.52
C ASP A 249 -18.14 -13.11 -6.37
N LEU A 250 -17.10 -12.32 -6.09
CA LEU A 250 -17.06 -11.36 -5.00
C LEU A 250 -17.85 -10.07 -5.29
N ASN A 251 -18.51 -9.99 -6.44
CA ASN A 251 -19.48 -8.92 -6.71
C ASN A 251 -20.71 -9.01 -5.78
N GLY A 252 -21.45 -7.91 -5.65
CA GLY A 252 -22.61 -7.82 -4.75
C GLY A 252 -22.17 -7.65 -3.30
N THR A 253 -22.68 -8.49 -2.39
CA THR A 253 -22.53 -8.30 -0.93
C THR A 253 -21.08 -8.15 -0.47
N TYR A 254 -20.14 -8.96 -1.00
CA TYR A 254 -18.73 -8.86 -0.62
C TYR A 254 -18.11 -7.55 -1.11
N TYR A 255 -18.39 -7.14 -2.34
CA TYR A 255 -17.97 -5.84 -2.88
C TYR A 255 -18.56 -4.68 -2.06
N ASP A 256 -19.87 -4.69 -1.84
CA ASP A 256 -20.61 -3.61 -1.17
C ASP A 256 -20.15 -3.39 0.28
N GLY A 257 -19.80 -4.47 1.00
CA GLY A 257 -19.24 -4.36 2.34
C GLY A 257 -17.74 -4.03 2.38
N ALA A 258 -16.97 -4.35 1.34
CA ALA A 258 -15.55 -4.05 1.26
C ALA A 258 -15.30 -2.56 0.99
N VAL A 259 -16.14 -1.94 0.14
CA VAL A 259 -16.03 -0.53 -0.24
C VAL A 259 -15.88 0.42 0.96
N PRO A 260 -16.77 0.42 1.98
CA PRO A 260 -16.63 1.35 3.10
C PRO A 260 -15.37 1.08 3.95
N ILE A 261 -14.91 -0.17 4.04
CA ILE A 261 -13.65 -0.52 4.72
C ILE A 261 -12.46 0.07 3.94
N ILE A 262 -12.46 -0.09 2.62
CA ILE A 262 -11.41 0.44 1.74
C ILE A 262 -11.36 1.97 1.82
N ASP A 263 -12.52 2.65 1.79
CA ASP A 263 -12.59 4.11 1.96
C ASP A 263 -12.02 4.58 3.31
N ASP A 264 -12.36 3.90 4.40
CA ASP A 264 -11.83 4.22 5.73
C ASP A 264 -10.31 4.03 5.79
N LEU A 265 -9.80 2.90 5.31
CA LEU A 265 -8.38 2.56 5.36
C LEU A 265 -7.53 3.47 4.45
N VAL A 266 -7.98 3.78 3.24
CA VAL A 266 -7.33 4.76 2.35
C VAL A 266 -7.39 6.16 2.98
N GLY A 267 -8.52 6.51 3.59
CA GLY A 267 -8.69 7.76 4.33
C GLY A 267 -7.70 7.92 5.48
N LYS A 268 -7.58 6.89 6.32
CA LYS A 268 -6.63 6.81 7.43
C LYS A 268 -5.19 6.88 6.94
N ALA A 269 -4.83 6.14 5.90
CA ALA A 269 -3.50 6.16 5.31
C ALA A 269 -3.10 7.59 4.88
N GLY A 270 -3.98 8.31 4.18
CA GLY A 270 -3.74 9.68 3.73
C GLY A 270 -3.59 10.67 4.91
N ARG A 271 -4.47 10.60 5.91
CA ARG A 271 -4.39 11.47 7.10
C ARG A 271 -3.15 11.20 7.95
N ARG A 272 -2.81 9.93 8.19
CA ARG A 272 -1.61 9.52 8.93
C ARG A 272 -0.34 9.95 8.21
N LEU A 273 -0.27 9.78 6.89
CA LEU A 273 0.86 10.25 6.08
C LEU A 273 1.02 11.77 6.18
N ALA A 274 -0.08 12.52 6.09
CA ALA A 274 -0.05 13.97 6.26
C ALA A 274 0.41 14.39 7.65
N ALA A 275 -0.10 13.74 8.71
CA ALA A 275 0.29 14.04 10.08
C ALA A 275 1.80 13.85 10.29
N TRP A 276 2.38 12.79 9.74
CA TRP A 276 3.83 12.54 9.83
C TRP A 276 4.66 13.54 9.03
N ILE A 277 4.27 13.87 7.80
CA ILE A 277 4.99 14.89 7.01
C ILE A 277 4.89 16.28 7.67
N ASN A 278 3.72 16.62 8.22
CA ASN A 278 3.50 17.84 9.00
C ASN A 278 4.40 17.87 10.25
N ALA A 279 4.51 16.77 10.98
CA ALA A 279 5.38 16.67 12.15
C ALA A 279 6.87 16.86 11.79
N ILE A 280 7.35 16.18 10.74
CA ILE A 280 8.75 16.28 10.29
C ILE A 280 9.06 17.72 9.85
N SER A 281 8.24 18.30 8.99
CA SER A 281 8.46 19.65 8.47
C SER A 281 8.34 20.74 9.55
N GLY A 282 7.50 20.53 10.57
CA GLY A 282 7.39 21.42 11.73
C GLY A 282 8.68 21.46 12.57
N GLN A 283 9.33 20.31 12.78
CA GLN A 283 10.61 20.23 13.48
C GLN A 283 11.74 20.93 12.71
N GLU A 284 11.78 20.78 11.39
CA GLU A 284 12.76 21.47 10.54
C GLU A 284 12.58 23.00 10.53
N GLY A 285 11.31 23.46 10.48
CA GLY A 285 11.00 24.88 10.55
C GLY A 285 11.46 25.53 11.85
N LEU A 286 11.34 24.83 12.98
CA LEU A 286 11.85 25.29 14.28
C LEU A 286 13.39 25.34 14.30
N ALA A 287 14.07 24.32 13.76
CA ALA A 287 15.53 24.26 13.74
C ALA A 287 16.17 25.37 12.87
N LEU A 288 15.48 25.84 11.84
CA LEU A 288 15.92 26.95 10.97
C LEU A 288 15.67 28.33 11.58
N GLN A 289 14.74 28.47 12.52
CA GLN A 289 14.47 29.75 13.22
C GLN A 289 15.42 29.98 14.41
N THR A 290 16.10 28.93 14.87
CA THR A 290 17.05 28.98 16.00
C THR A 290 18.52 29.13 15.56
N GLN A 291 18.78 29.30 14.26
CA GLN A 291 20.10 29.60 13.67
C GLN A 291 20.14 31.04 13.19
#